data_AF-A0A2L2XP26-F1
#
_entry.id   AF-A0A2L2XP26-F1
#
_cell.length_a   1.000
_cell.length_b   1.000
_cell.length_c   1.000
_cell.angle_alpha   90.00
_cell.angle_beta   90.00
_cell.angle_gamma   90.00
#
_symmetry.space_group_name_H-M   'P 1'
#
loop_
_entity.id
_entity.type
_entity.pdbx_description
1 polymer ?
#
loop_
_entity_poly.entity_id
_entity_poly.type
_entity_poly.pdbx_seq_one_letter_code
_entity_poly.pdbx_strand_id
1 'polypeptide(L)'
;MWAKRVEVVQKPKIIIPKTKIMPMSEIIWSDTEQEIAQTAFQKAYQRETRTLIEHIKEQSGQITVLDDIWQMHDYLSARRHQIDGKYDYRYTSLIFVFAQLLKEGWLKLEDLNGLEKDKLAKIAALSRM
;
A
#
# COMPACT_ATOMS: atom_id res chain seq x y z
N MET A 1 1.62 1.43 -35.15
CA MET A 1 0.54 0.52 -34.72
C MET A 1 0.65 0.27 -33.22
N TRP A 2 0.18 1.20 -32.40
CA TRP A 2 0.16 1.05 -30.94
C TRP A 2 -1.11 1.75 -30.45
N ALA A 3 -2.24 1.07 -30.64
CA ALA A 3 -3.55 1.51 -30.18
C ALA A 3 -4.39 0.28 -29.84
N LYS A 4 -3.96 -0.49 -28.84
CA LYS A 4 -4.78 -1.55 -28.21
C LYS A 4 -4.29 -1.82 -26.79
N ARG A 5 -4.74 -0.98 -25.85
CA ARG A 5 -5.45 -1.37 -24.62
C ARG A 5 -5.40 -0.23 -23.62
N VAL A 6 -6.48 0.53 -23.56
CA VAL A 6 -6.90 1.10 -22.29
C VAL A 6 -7.56 -0.06 -21.55
N GLU A 7 -6.76 -0.94 -20.97
CA GLU A 7 -7.26 -1.91 -20.00
C GLU A 7 -7.72 -1.07 -18.81
N VAL A 8 -9.05 -0.92 -18.71
CA VAL A 8 -9.75 -0.40 -17.55
C VAL A 8 -9.06 -0.99 -16.32
N VAL A 9 -8.37 -0.13 -15.55
CA VAL A 9 -7.71 -0.51 -14.31
C VAL A 9 -8.78 -1.17 -13.45
N GLN A 10 -8.76 -2.51 -13.42
CA GLN A 10 -9.63 -3.27 -12.54
C GLN A 10 -9.28 -2.82 -11.13
N LYS A 11 -10.22 -2.13 -10.47
CA LYS A 11 -10.11 -1.84 -9.03
C LYS A 11 -9.75 -3.16 -8.35
N PRO A 12 -8.69 -3.22 -7.54
CA PRO A 12 -8.28 -4.45 -6.90
C PRO A 12 -9.45 -4.98 -6.08
N LYS A 13 -9.99 -6.13 -6.49
CA LYS A 13 -11.02 -6.83 -5.76
C LYS A 13 -10.33 -7.46 -4.56
N ILE A 14 -10.43 -6.81 -3.41
CA ILE A 14 -9.94 -7.34 -2.13
C ILE A 14 -10.78 -8.59 -1.84
N ILE A 15 -10.24 -9.76 -2.15
CA ILE A 15 -10.86 -11.05 -1.83
C ILE A 15 -10.34 -11.44 -0.45
N ILE A 16 -11.21 -11.37 0.55
CA ILE A 16 -10.90 -11.76 1.93
C ILE A 16 -11.19 -13.27 2.06
N PRO A 17 -10.19 -14.16 2.18
CA PRO A 17 -10.44 -15.58 2.37
C PRO A 17 -10.97 -15.85 3.78
N LYS A 18 -12.09 -16.57 3.88
CA LYS A 18 -12.55 -17.22 5.10
C LYS A 18 -11.99 -18.64 5.11
N THR A 19 -11.10 -18.98 6.06
CA THR A 19 -10.99 -20.28 6.80
C THR A 19 -9.55 -20.55 7.32
N LYS A 20 -9.52 -21.25 8.47
CA LYS A 20 -8.53 -21.42 9.56
C LYS A 20 -7.57 -22.61 9.40
N ILE A 21 -6.27 -22.46 9.77
CA ILE A 21 -5.31 -23.54 10.12
C ILE A 21 -4.22 -22.99 11.09
N MET A 22 -3.74 -23.77 12.08
CA MET A 22 -2.65 -23.46 13.07
C MET A 22 -1.57 -24.59 13.07
N PRO A 23 -0.32 -24.49 13.63
CA PRO A 23 0.21 -23.49 14.59
C PRO A 23 1.69 -22.99 14.43
N MET A 24 1.96 -21.73 14.86
CA MET A 24 2.97 -21.26 15.85
C MET A 24 3.01 -19.71 15.81
N SER A 25 2.48 -19.04 16.84
CA SER A 25 2.38 -17.55 16.96
C SER A 25 1.60 -16.83 15.84
N GLU A 26 0.44 -17.34 15.42
CA GLU A 26 -0.41 -16.55 14.51
C GLU A 26 -0.96 -15.33 15.24
N ILE A 27 -0.69 -14.14 14.67
CA ILE A 27 -1.28 -12.89 15.12
C ILE A 27 -2.78 -12.99 14.84
N ILE A 28 -3.57 -13.14 15.90
CA ILE A 28 -5.03 -13.21 15.80
C ILE A 28 -5.55 -11.78 15.66
N TRP A 29 -6.33 -11.55 14.60
CA TRP A 29 -7.02 -10.30 14.34
C TRP A 29 -8.50 -10.48 14.68
N SER A 30 -8.98 -9.77 15.71
CA SER A 30 -10.40 -9.68 16.01
C SER A 30 -11.16 -8.94 14.90
N ASP A 31 -12.48 -9.13 14.80
CA ASP A 31 -13.29 -8.48 13.76
C ASP A 31 -13.12 -6.95 13.77
N THR A 32 -13.10 -6.33 14.95
CA THR A 32 -12.85 -4.89 15.10
C THR A 32 -11.46 -4.49 14.61
N GLU A 33 -10.42 -5.28 14.94
CA GLU A 33 -9.06 -5.01 14.45
C GLU A 33 -8.93 -5.19 12.94
N GLN A 34 -9.67 -6.13 12.36
CA GLN A 34 -9.72 -6.32 10.91
C GLN A 34 -10.34 -5.10 10.21
N GLU A 35 -11.42 -4.54 10.75
CA GLU A 35 -12.05 -3.33 10.21
C GLU A 35 -11.10 -2.12 10.28
N ILE A 36 -10.45 -1.92 11.43
CA ILE A 36 -9.44 -0.87 11.63
C ILE A 36 -8.29 -1.06 10.63
N ALA A 37 -7.76 -2.28 10.53
CA ALA A 37 -6.68 -2.60 9.61
C ALA A 37 -7.04 -2.32 8.15
N GLN A 38 -8.22 -2.77 7.70
CA GLN A 38 -8.68 -2.53 6.34
C GLN A 38 -8.82 -1.03 6.05
N THR A 39 -9.39 -0.27 6.99
CA THR A 39 -9.56 1.17 6.86
C THR A 39 -8.22 1.89 6.79
N ALA A 40 -7.29 1.55 7.70
CA ALA A 40 -5.94 2.10 7.74
C ALA A 40 -5.17 1.81 6.43
N PHE A 41 -5.25 0.57 5.95
CA PHE A 41 -4.61 0.11 4.73
C PHE A 41 -5.14 0.85 3.49
N GLN A 42 -6.46 0.96 3.36
CA GLN A 42 -7.09 1.70 2.26
C GLN A 42 -6.74 3.18 2.30
N LYS A 43 -6.72 3.79 3.48
CA LYS A 43 -6.34 5.20 3.66
C LYS A 43 -4.90 5.46 3.23
N ALA A 44 -3.98 4.58 3.60
CA ALA A 44 -2.58 4.67 3.17
C ALA A 44 -2.45 4.55 1.64
N TYR A 45 -3.13 3.57 1.03
CA TYR A 45 -3.18 3.40 -0.43
C TYR A 45 -3.69 4.65 -1.14
N GLN A 46 -4.79 5.24 -0.65
CA GLN A 46 -5.36 6.46 -1.22
C GLN A 46 -4.41 7.66 -1.10
N ARG A 47 -3.73 7.81 0.03
CA ARG A 47 -2.74 8.89 0.22
C ARG A 47 -1.59 8.76 -0.78
N GLU A 48 -0.99 7.58 -0.88
CA GLU A 48 0.15 7.36 -1.77
C GLU A 48 -0.22 7.51 -3.24
N THR A 49 -1.32 6.90 -3.67
CA THR A 49 -1.76 6.99 -5.07
C THR A 49 -2.17 8.40 -5.45
N ARG A 50 -2.80 9.16 -4.55
CA ARG A 50 -3.07 10.59 -4.80
C ARG A 50 -1.79 11.38 -4.96
N THR A 51 -0.82 11.23 -4.07
CA THR A 51 0.48 11.91 -4.19
C THR A 51 1.21 11.52 -5.47
N LEU A 52 1.16 10.25 -5.87
CA LEU A 52 1.71 9.81 -7.17
C LEU A 52 1.01 10.50 -8.35
N ILE A 53 -0.32 10.58 -8.34
CA ILE A 53 -1.08 11.25 -9.40
C ILE A 53 -0.71 12.74 -9.48
N GLU A 54 -0.62 13.43 -8.34
CA GLU A 54 -0.24 14.85 -8.28
C GLU A 54 1.17 15.07 -8.82
N HIS A 55 2.13 14.23 -8.41
CA HIS A 55 3.50 14.29 -8.90
C HIS A 55 3.58 14.08 -10.42
N ILE A 56 2.88 13.08 -10.96
CA ILE A 56 2.88 12.82 -12.41
C ILE A 56 2.24 13.97 -13.19
N LYS A 57 1.17 14.58 -12.67
CA LYS A 57 0.59 15.77 -13.29
C LYS A 57 1.60 16.91 -13.36
N GLU A 58 2.28 17.20 -12.27
CA GLU A 58 3.32 18.24 -12.22
C GLU A 58 4.46 17.94 -13.20
N GLN A 59 5.03 16.74 -13.16
CA GLN A 59 6.12 16.33 -14.06
C GLN A 59 5.70 16.38 -15.53
N SER A 60 4.48 15.95 -15.85
CA SER A 60 3.96 15.98 -17.22
C SER A 60 3.87 17.40 -17.80
N GLY A 61 3.66 18.41 -16.94
CA GLY A 61 3.66 19.82 -17.34
C GLY A 61 5.04 20.41 -17.63
N GLN A 62 6.11 19.70 -17.25
CA GLN A 62 7.50 20.12 -17.45
C GLN A 62 8.20 19.37 -18.60
N ILE A 63 7.49 18.49 -19.32
CA ILE A 63 8.04 17.74 -20.45
C ILE A 63 8.39 18.70 -21.59
N THR A 64 9.65 18.70 -22.01
CA THR A 64 10.17 19.53 -23.10
C THR A 64 10.81 18.70 -24.21
N VAL A 65 11.36 17.54 -23.87
CA VAL A 65 12.05 16.64 -24.80
C VAL A 65 11.55 15.20 -24.67
N LEU A 66 11.88 14.37 -25.67
CA LEU A 66 11.48 12.97 -25.68
C LEU A 66 12.07 12.17 -24.51
N ASP A 67 13.29 12.52 -24.06
CA ASP A 67 13.93 11.84 -22.93
C ASP A 67 13.15 12.01 -21.61
N ASP A 68 12.46 13.14 -21.41
CA ASP A 68 11.60 13.36 -20.24
C ASP A 68 10.45 12.33 -20.19
N ILE A 69 9.92 11.96 -21.37
CA ILE A 69 8.87 10.96 -21.50
C ILE A 69 9.39 9.58 -21.12
N TRP A 70 10.61 9.23 -21.55
CA TRP A 70 11.23 7.94 -21.20
C TRP A 70 11.54 7.84 -19.71
N GLN A 71 12.07 8.90 -19.11
CA GLN A 71 12.30 8.96 -17.67
C GLN A 71 10.99 8.80 -16.89
N MET A 72 9.91 9.46 -17.33
CA MET A 72 8.59 9.31 -16.71
C MET A 72 8.04 7.88 -16.86
N HIS A 73 8.23 7.25 -18.03
CA HIS A 73 7.84 5.85 -18.26
C HIS A 73 8.55 4.89 -17.30
N ASP A 74 9.88 5.04 -17.14
CA ASP A 74 10.68 4.17 -16.29
C ASP A 74 10.32 4.35 -14.81
N TYR A 75 10.10 5.61 -14.41
CA TYR A 75 9.59 5.93 -13.08
C TYR A 75 8.23 5.26 -12.81
N LEU A 76 7.26 5.41 -13.72
CA LEU A 76 5.93 4.79 -13.58
C LEU A 76 6.00 3.26 -13.54
N SER A 77 6.89 2.67 -14.33
CA SER A 77 7.13 1.22 -14.36
C SER A 77 7.64 0.72 -13.00
N ALA A 78 8.61 1.43 -12.40
CA ALA A 78 9.11 1.11 -11.07
C ALA A 78 8.02 1.28 -9.99
N ARG A 79 7.27 2.40 -10.04
CA ARG A 79 6.21 2.69 -9.06
C ARG A 79 5.09 1.66 -9.09
N ARG A 80 4.72 1.16 -10.27
CA ARG A 80 3.73 0.07 -10.41
C ARG A 80 4.15 -1.17 -9.63
N HIS A 81 5.36 -1.67 -9.87
CA HIS A 81 5.86 -2.86 -9.17
C HIS A 81 5.94 -2.66 -7.64
N GLN A 82 6.34 -1.46 -7.19
CA GLN A 82 6.38 -1.13 -5.77
C GLN A 82 4.98 -1.13 -5.13
N ILE A 83 4.00 -0.49 -5.77
CA ILE A 83 2.63 -0.42 -5.24
C ILE A 83 1.96 -1.79 -5.27
N ASP A 84 2.05 -2.52 -6.37
CA ASP A 84 1.45 -3.85 -6.52
C ASP A 84 2.01 -4.83 -5.47
N GLY A 85 3.33 -4.80 -5.21
CA GLY A 85 3.95 -5.65 -4.21
C GLY A 85 3.66 -5.23 -2.76
N LYS A 86 3.60 -3.92 -2.49
CA LYS A 86 3.39 -3.38 -1.14
C LYS A 86 1.96 -3.56 -0.65
N TYR A 87 0.97 -3.37 -1.53
CA TYR A 87 -0.45 -3.43 -1.17
C TYR A 87 -1.08 -4.81 -1.39
N ASP A 88 -0.34 -5.86 -1.09
CA ASP A 88 -0.85 -7.22 -1.02
C ASP A 88 -1.42 -7.51 0.38
N TYR A 89 -2.76 -7.45 0.50
CA TYR A 89 -3.44 -7.56 1.79
C TYR A 89 -3.48 -9.00 2.29
N ARG A 90 -2.55 -9.34 3.19
CA ARG A 90 -2.50 -10.63 3.90
C ARG A 90 -2.24 -10.43 5.38
N TYR A 91 -3.10 -10.98 6.24
CA TYR A 91 -2.98 -10.83 7.70
C TYR A 91 -1.64 -11.31 8.27
N THR A 92 -1.01 -12.30 7.64
CA THR A 92 0.29 -12.86 8.05
C THR A 92 1.45 -11.87 7.84
N SER A 93 1.39 -11.03 6.81
CA SER A 93 2.42 -10.01 6.51
C SER A 93 2.02 -8.60 6.94
N LEU A 94 0.77 -8.39 7.36
CA LEU A 94 0.17 -7.07 7.56
C LEU A 94 0.93 -6.18 8.57
N ILE A 95 1.51 -6.77 9.62
CA ILE A 95 2.36 -6.03 10.56
C ILE A 95 3.58 -5.40 9.87
N PHE A 96 4.24 -6.14 8.98
CA PHE A 96 5.39 -5.64 8.23
C PHE A 96 4.97 -4.57 7.24
N VAL A 97 3.82 -4.75 6.57
CA VAL A 97 3.29 -3.75 5.65
C VAL A 97 2.96 -2.46 6.39
N PHE A 98 2.30 -2.52 7.56
CA PHE A 98 2.04 -1.32 8.36
C PHE A 98 3.31 -0.65 8.85
N ALA A 99 4.33 -1.41 9.26
CA ALA A 99 5.62 -0.85 9.63
C ALA A 99 6.29 -0.11 8.46
N GLN A 100 6.27 -0.69 7.26
CA GLN A 100 6.77 -0.06 6.05
C GLN A 100 5.97 1.22 5.71
N LEU A 101 4.64 1.17 5.76
CA LEU A 101 3.79 2.34 5.48
C LEU A 101 3.98 3.47 6.49
N LEU A 102 4.29 3.15 7.76
CA LEU A 102 4.66 4.13 8.77
C LEU A 102 6.03 4.74 8.50
N LYS A 103 7.02 3.92 8.13
CA LYS A 103 8.37 4.38 7.78
C LYS A 103 8.34 5.32 6.57
N GLU A 104 7.52 5.00 5.58
CA GLU A 104 7.33 5.81 4.37
C GLU A 104 6.38 7.01 4.56
N GLY A 105 5.72 7.13 5.74
CA GLY A 105 4.84 8.25 6.06
C GLY A 105 3.44 8.19 5.44
N TRP A 106 3.07 7.09 4.78
CA TRP A 106 1.72 6.90 4.22
C TRP A 106 0.67 6.58 5.28
N LEU A 107 1.11 6.01 6.39
CA LEU A 107 0.30 5.65 7.53
C LEU A 107 0.81 6.37 8.78
N LYS A 108 -0.10 6.73 9.69
CA LYS A 108 0.25 7.27 11.01
C LYS A 108 -0.22 6.31 12.11
N LEU A 109 0.42 6.36 13.28
CA LEU A 109 0.02 5.48 14.40
C LEU A 109 -1.43 5.72 14.83
N GLU A 110 -1.92 6.96 14.71
CA GLU A 110 -3.32 7.33 14.96
C GLU A 110 -4.32 6.59 14.05
N ASP A 111 -3.91 6.22 12.83
CA ASP A 111 -4.75 5.47 11.90
C ASP A 111 -4.93 4.00 12.33
N LEU A 112 -4.12 3.52 13.29
CA LEU A 112 -4.15 2.16 13.84
C LEU A 112 -4.73 2.10 15.26
N ASN A 113 -5.33 3.20 15.74
CA ASN A 113 -5.94 3.24 17.06
C ASN A 113 -7.05 2.19 17.17
N GLY A 114 -6.99 1.38 18.23
CA GLY A 114 -7.90 0.27 18.47
C GLY A 114 -7.31 -1.11 18.14
N LEU A 115 -6.10 -1.17 17.56
CA LEU A 115 -5.31 -2.39 17.56
C LEU A 115 -4.74 -2.69 18.95
N GLU A 116 -4.52 -3.97 19.24
CA GLU A 116 -3.85 -4.41 20.45
C GLU A 116 -2.46 -3.78 20.63
N LYS A 117 -2.11 -3.44 21.88
CA LYS A 117 -0.87 -2.73 22.21
C LYS A 117 0.39 -3.45 21.73
N ASP A 118 0.42 -4.78 21.80
CA ASP A 118 1.55 -5.58 21.37
C ASP A 118 1.76 -5.51 19.85
N LYS A 119 0.65 -5.48 19.08
CA LYS A 119 0.68 -5.28 17.63
C LYS A 119 1.21 -3.89 17.29
N LEU A 120 0.71 -2.85 17.96
CA LEU A 120 1.18 -1.48 17.78
C LEU A 120 2.67 -1.31 18.12
N ALA A 121 3.12 -1.91 19.23
CA ALA A 121 4.52 -1.88 19.64
C ALA A 121 5.43 -2.56 18.60
N LYS A 122 5.01 -3.73 18.08
CA LYS A 122 5.75 -4.45 17.03
C LYS A 122 5.84 -3.64 15.74
N ILE A 123 4.73 -3.05 15.30
CA ILE A 123 4.70 -2.18 14.12
C ILE A 123 5.64 -0.98 14.29
N ALA A 124 5.58 -0.30 15.43
CA ALA A 124 6.41 0.88 15.71
C ALA A 124 7.91 0.55 15.88
N ALA A 125 8.24 -0.65 16.36
CA ALA A 125 9.62 -1.11 16.43
C ALA A 125 10.17 -1.39 15.01
N LEU A 126 9.41 -2.12 14.20
CA LEU A 126 9.79 -2.47 12.83
C LEU A 126 9.88 -1.25 11.90
N SER A 127 9.11 -0.19 12.14
CA SER A 127 9.17 1.02 11.31
C SER A 127 10.47 1.83 11.49
N ARG A 128 11.24 1.55 12.54
CA ARG A 128 12.53 2.21 12.84
C ARG A 128 13.75 1.42 12.41
N MET A 129 13.56 0.17 11.96
CA MET A 129 14.60 -0.65 11.32
C MET A 129 14.70 -0.25 9.85
#